data_AF-A1B6C4-F1
#
_entry.id   AF-A1B6C4-F1
#
_cell.length_a   1.000
_cell.length_b   1.000
_cell.length_c   1.000
_cell.angle_alpha   90.00
_cell.angle_beta   90.00
_cell.angle_gamma   90.00
#
_symmetry.space_group_name_H-M   'P 1'
#
loop_
_entity.id
_entity.type
_entity.pdbx_description
1 polymer ?
#
loop_
_entity_poly.entity_id
_entity_poly.type
_entity_poly.pdbx_seq_one_letter_code
_entity_poly.pdbx_strand_id
1 'polypeptide(L)'
;MRLCRYARQADGQRGSAGRFPFSRFGGTCPLWNIHAAFETPERVQTQVIRMPEGASYFSIARTVTRAGGTHGAPAQRLAIGLGCDVAYAPRLVYADGIDLDRIRPVDIGLNCYLCERPDCSARAHAPINRRLRVNERERSLAIFSFEED
;
A
#
# COMPACT_ATOMS: atom_id res chain seq x y z
N MET A 1 -4.07 0.98 -16.52
CA MET A 1 -4.44 0.32 -15.25
C MET A 1 -3.56 -0.91 -15.08
N ARG A 2 -3.11 -1.26 -13.87
CA ARG A 2 -2.15 -2.37 -13.67
C ARG A 2 -2.52 -3.25 -12.50
N LEU A 3 -2.21 -4.54 -12.58
CA LEU A 3 -2.63 -5.58 -11.65
C LEU A 3 -1.49 -6.05 -10.74
N CYS A 4 -1.66 -5.85 -9.43
CA CYS A 4 -0.88 -6.48 -8.38
C CYS A 4 -1.79 -7.44 -7.62
N ARG A 5 -1.59 -8.76 -7.78
CA ARG A 5 -2.28 -9.75 -6.94
C ARG A 5 -1.49 -9.93 -5.65
N TYR A 6 -2.15 -9.82 -4.51
CA TYR A 6 -1.59 -10.02 -3.18
C TYR A 6 -2.35 -11.13 -2.47
N ALA A 7 -1.70 -12.25 -2.21
CA ALA A 7 -2.24 -13.32 -1.37
C ALA A 7 -1.62 -13.20 0.02
N ARG A 8 -2.40 -13.29 1.10
CA ARG A 8 -1.85 -13.36 2.46
C ARG A 8 -0.94 -14.57 2.71
N GLN A 9 -0.84 -15.53 1.76
CA GLN A 9 -0.19 -16.84 1.97
C GLN A 9 0.56 -17.43 0.76
N ALA A 10 0.70 -16.73 -0.38
CA ALA A 10 1.44 -17.25 -1.54
C ALA A 10 2.00 -16.13 -2.44
N ASP A 11 3.07 -16.46 -3.17
CA ASP A 11 3.74 -15.56 -4.12
C ASP A 11 2.73 -14.93 -5.11
N GLY A 12 2.57 -13.62 -5.01
CA GLY A 12 1.55 -12.88 -5.73
C GLY A 12 1.98 -12.59 -7.17
N GLN A 13 1.13 -12.91 -8.14
CA GLN A 13 1.42 -12.56 -9.54
C GLN A 13 1.37 -11.05 -9.75
N ARG A 14 2.47 -10.49 -10.29
CA ARG A 14 2.62 -9.05 -10.57
C ARG A 14 2.86 -8.86 -12.07
N GLY A 15 2.08 -7.99 -12.71
CA GLY A 15 2.23 -7.63 -14.13
C GLY A 15 2.28 -6.12 -14.32
N SER A 16 3.05 -5.62 -15.30
CA SER A 16 3.18 -4.19 -15.54
C SER A 16 3.29 -3.84 -17.02
N ALA A 17 2.80 -2.66 -17.39
CA ALA A 17 3.03 -2.02 -18.69
C ALA A 17 3.63 -0.59 -18.50
N GLY A 18 4.57 -0.40 -17.56
CA GLY A 18 5.32 0.86 -17.36
C GLY A 18 5.91 1.05 -15.93
N ARG A 19 6.06 2.29 -15.41
CA ARG A 19 6.50 2.59 -14.02
C ARG A 19 5.36 2.59 -13.00
N PHE A 20 5.25 1.58 -12.14
CA PHE A 20 4.36 1.54 -10.97
C PHE A 20 5.16 0.84 -9.88
N PRO A 21 5.46 1.51 -8.77
CA PRO A 21 6.55 1.10 -7.89
C PRO A 21 6.32 -0.28 -7.25
N PHE A 22 5.06 -0.62 -6.98
CA PHE A 22 4.68 -1.85 -6.26
C PHE A 22 4.61 -3.12 -7.12
N SER A 23 4.73 -3.01 -8.44
CA SER A 23 4.72 -4.20 -9.33
C SER A 23 6.03 -4.99 -9.25
N ARG A 24 7.12 -4.41 -8.72
CA ARG A 24 8.46 -5.03 -8.74
C ARG A 24 9.11 -5.17 -7.36
N PHE A 25 8.90 -4.22 -6.44
CA PHE A 25 9.61 -4.17 -5.14
C PHE A 25 8.75 -4.46 -3.91
N GLY A 26 7.52 -4.97 -4.12
CA GLY A 26 6.59 -5.25 -3.03
C GLY A 26 5.90 -3.99 -2.51
N GLY A 27 4.64 -4.13 -2.09
CA GLY A 27 3.86 -3.09 -1.41
C GLY A 27 3.48 -3.58 -0.03
N THR A 28 4.46 -3.69 0.84
CA THR A 28 4.29 -4.22 2.21
C THR A 28 4.01 -3.12 3.22
N CYS A 29 3.93 -1.86 2.78
CA CYS A 29 3.48 -0.77 3.63
C CYS A 29 2.03 -1.04 4.08
N PRO A 30 1.76 -1.15 5.39
CA PRO A 30 0.43 -1.47 5.91
C PRO A 30 -0.60 -0.37 5.66
N LEU A 31 -0.16 0.87 5.40
CA LEU A 31 -1.03 2.00 5.05
C LEU A 31 -1.65 1.89 3.65
N TRP A 32 -1.18 0.94 2.82
CA TRP A 32 -1.76 0.71 1.51
C TRP A 32 -3.07 -0.09 1.63
N ASN A 33 -4.13 0.41 0.98
CA ASN A 33 -5.48 -0.15 1.04
C ASN A 33 -5.60 -1.64 0.65
N ILE A 34 -4.62 -2.22 -0.04
CA ILE A 34 -4.61 -3.65 -0.34
C ILE A 34 -4.63 -4.53 0.92
N HIS A 35 -4.04 -4.05 2.02
CA HIS A 35 -4.00 -4.77 3.29
C HIS A 35 -5.33 -4.66 4.03
N ALA A 36 -5.93 -3.47 4.01
CA ALA A 36 -7.26 -3.19 4.54
C ALA A 36 -8.38 -3.87 3.73
N ALA A 37 -8.13 -4.28 2.48
CA ALA A 37 -9.10 -4.99 1.64
C ALA A 37 -9.67 -6.26 2.31
N PHE A 38 -8.86 -6.93 3.14
CA PHE A 38 -9.30 -8.13 3.85
C PHE A 38 -10.28 -7.87 5.01
N GLU A 39 -10.36 -6.63 5.50
CA GLU A 39 -11.29 -6.24 6.58
C GLU A 39 -12.71 -6.07 6.05
N THR A 40 -12.85 -5.67 4.79
CA THR A 40 -14.15 -5.57 4.10
C THR A 40 -14.14 -6.42 2.83
N PRO A 41 -14.30 -7.75 2.97
CA PRO A 41 -14.26 -8.65 1.83
C PRO A 41 -15.25 -8.26 0.74
N GLU A 42 -14.82 -8.44 -0.51
CA GLU A 42 -15.61 -8.23 -1.73
C GLU A 42 -16.04 -6.77 -1.99
N ARG A 43 -15.73 -5.85 -1.08
CA ARG A 43 -15.92 -4.41 -1.28
C ARG A 43 -14.72 -3.83 -2.03
N VAL A 44 -15.01 -2.98 -3.01
CA VAL A 44 -13.97 -2.20 -3.68
C VAL A 44 -13.58 -1.03 -2.77
N GLN A 45 -12.29 -0.88 -2.52
CA GLN A 45 -11.70 0.24 -1.80
C GLN A 45 -10.86 1.07 -2.77
N THR A 46 -10.90 2.39 -2.61
CA THR A 46 -10.10 3.33 -3.40
C THR A 46 -9.25 4.17 -2.46
N GLN A 47 -8.07 4.56 -2.91
CA GLN A 47 -7.13 5.36 -2.12
C GLN A 47 -6.23 6.16 -3.05
N VAL A 48 -6.03 7.44 -2.76
CA VAL A 48 -4.93 8.21 -3.36
C VAL A 48 -3.72 8.09 -2.45
N ILE A 49 -2.61 7.62 -3.01
CA ILE A 49 -1.38 7.33 -2.30
C ILE A 49 -0.25 8.22 -2.82
N ARG A 50 0.68 8.64 -1.96
CA ARG A 50 1.86 9.40 -2.34
C ARG A 50 3.12 8.68 -1.89
N MET A 51 4.01 8.48 -2.86
CA MET A 51 5.30 7.83 -2.63
C MET A 51 6.30 8.80 -1.97
N PRO A 52 7.39 8.30 -1.36
CA PRO A 52 8.42 9.15 -0.79
C PRO A 52 9.06 10.09 -1.82
N GLU A 53 9.15 9.68 -3.09
CA GLU A 53 9.61 10.56 -4.19
C GLU A 53 8.61 11.68 -4.58
N GLY A 54 7.44 11.75 -3.95
CA GLY A 54 6.41 12.76 -4.20
C GLY A 54 5.38 12.38 -5.26
N ALA A 55 5.64 11.35 -6.07
CA ALA A 55 4.68 10.86 -7.06
C ALA A 55 3.40 10.34 -6.42
N SER A 56 2.24 10.75 -6.94
CA SER A 56 0.92 10.34 -6.47
C SER A 56 0.25 9.36 -7.42
N TYR A 57 -0.39 8.33 -6.84
CA TYR A 57 -1.06 7.27 -7.58
C TYR A 57 -2.47 7.06 -7.04
N PHE A 58 -3.39 6.67 -7.92
CA PHE A 58 -4.70 6.21 -7.54
C PHE A 58 -4.68 4.68 -7.45
N SER A 59 -5.08 4.15 -6.30
CA SER A 59 -5.09 2.72 -6.02
C SER A 59 -6.50 2.20 -5.75
N ILE A 60 -6.82 1.06 -6.35
CA ILE A 60 -8.09 0.34 -6.17
C ILE A 60 -7.76 -1.02 -5.59
N ALA A 61 -8.41 -1.46 -4.53
CA ALA A 61 -8.21 -2.78 -3.95
C ALA A 61 -9.54 -3.50 -3.70
N ARG A 62 -9.57 -4.82 -3.92
CA ARG A 62 -10.73 -5.68 -3.62
C ARG A 62 -10.25 -7.09 -3.32
N THR A 63 -10.91 -7.81 -2.41
CA THR A 63 -10.66 -9.25 -2.27
C THR A 63 -11.46 -10.08 -3.27
N VAL A 64 -10.89 -11.20 -3.67
CA VAL A 64 -11.53 -12.26 -4.45
C VAL A 64 -11.38 -13.57 -3.69
N THR A 65 -12.49 -14.27 -3.46
CA THR A 65 -12.50 -15.60 -2.87
C THR A 65 -12.51 -16.64 -4.00
N ARG A 66 -11.59 -17.60 -3.98
CA ARG A 66 -11.58 -18.69 -4.97
C ARG A 66 -12.72 -19.67 -4.66
N ALA A 67 -13.34 -20.21 -5.70
CA ALA A 67 -14.33 -21.28 -5.53
C ALA A 67 -13.69 -22.55 -4.96
N GLY A 68 -14.47 -23.37 -4.23
CA GLY A 68 -14.05 -24.69 -3.77
C GLY A 68 -13.67 -24.81 -2.29
N GLY A 69 -14.08 -23.88 -1.42
CA GLY A 69 -13.93 -24.05 0.03
C GLY A 69 -14.96 -25.01 0.61
N THR A 70 -14.56 -25.82 1.59
CA THR A 70 -15.43 -26.67 2.41
C THR A 70 -15.34 -26.25 3.88
N HIS A 71 -16.22 -26.78 4.74
CA HIS A 71 -16.21 -26.47 6.17
C HIS A 71 -14.84 -26.78 6.84
N GLY A 72 -14.17 -27.87 6.43
CA GLY A 72 -12.85 -28.26 6.93
C GLY A 72 -11.65 -27.67 6.16
N ALA A 73 -11.90 -27.03 5.01
CA ALA A 73 -10.87 -26.42 4.18
C ALA A 73 -11.40 -25.11 3.58
N PRO A 74 -11.29 -23.98 4.30
CA PRO A 74 -11.85 -22.72 3.85
C PRO A 74 -11.22 -22.26 2.53
N ALA A 75 -12.05 -21.63 1.69
CA ALA A 75 -11.62 -21.10 0.41
C ALA A 75 -10.49 -20.08 0.54
N GLN A 76 -9.50 -20.16 -0.35
CA GLN A 76 -8.44 -19.17 -0.41
C GLN A 76 -9.01 -17.80 -0.79
N ARG A 77 -8.69 -16.79 0.02
CA ARG A 77 -9.02 -15.39 -0.24
C ARG A 77 -7.77 -14.62 -0.63
N LEU A 78 -7.87 -13.91 -1.74
CA LEU A 78 -6.80 -13.11 -2.33
C LEU A 78 -7.23 -11.64 -2.32
N ALA A 79 -6.30 -10.71 -2.25
CA ALA A 79 -6.54 -9.30 -2.53
C ALA A 79 -5.96 -8.97 -3.91
N ILE A 80 -6.69 -8.15 -4.66
CA ILE A 80 -6.27 -7.63 -5.95
C ILE A 80 -6.17 -6.12 -5.79
N GLY A 81 -4.97 -5.60 -5.96
CA GLY A 81 -4.68 -4.17 -6.02
C GLY A 81 -4.42 -3.73 -7.45
N LEU A 82 -5.05 -2.65 -7.86
CA LEU A 82 -4.76 -1.94 -9.09
C LEU A 82 -4.18 -0.56 -8.77
N GLY A 83 -3.33 -0.06 -9.66
CA GLY A 83 -2.78 1.28 -9.54
C GLY A 83 -2.55 1.96 -10.89
N CYS A 84 -2.69 3.28 -10.91
CA CYS A 84 -2.23 4.15 -11.98
C CYS A 84 -1.76 5.49 -11.42
N ASP A 85 -1.06 6.27 -12.23
CA ASP A 85 -0.80 7.68 -11.92
C ASP A 85 -2.12 8.40 -11.63
N VAL A 86 -2.11 9.30 -10.64
CA VAL A 86 -3.29 10.10 -10.28
C VAL A 86 -3.82 10.90 -11.48
N ALA A 87 -2.95 11.31 -12.41
CA ALA A 87 -3.35 12.02 -13.63
C ALA A 87 -4.28 11.18 -14.53
N TYR A 88 -4.23 9.85 -14.45
CA TYR A 88 -5.13 8.96 -15.21
C TYR A 88 -6.38 8.55 -14.43
N ALA A 89 -6.48 8.89 -13.14
CA ALA A 89 -7.60 8.50 -12.29
C ALA A 89 -8.97 9.00 -12.81
N PRO A 90 -9.12 10.23 -13.36
CA PRO A 90 -10.41 10.69 -13.91
C PRO A 90 -11.00 9.81 -15.02
N ARG A 91 -10.20 8.92 -15.62
CA ARG A 91 -10.65 7.97 -16.64
C ARG A 91 -11.23 6.68 -16.05
N LEU A 92 -11.26 6.55 -14.73
CA LEU A 92 -11.72 5.36 -14.03
C LEU A 92 -13.07 5.64 -13.38
N VAL A 93 -14.04 4.74 -13.58
CA VAL A 93 -15.34 4.81 -12.89
C VAL A 93 -15.20 4.84 -11.36
N TYR A 94 -14.14 4.22 -10.83
CA TYR A 94 -13.87 4.19 -9.39
C TYR A 94 -13.35 5.52 -8.82
N ALA A 95 -12.98 6.48 -9.67
CA ALA A 95 -12.64 7.83 -9.26
C ALA A 95 -13.85 8.78 -9.33
N ASP A 96 -15.01 8.31 -9.77
CA ASP A 96 -16.22 9.13 -9.87
C ASP A 96 -16.64 9.66 -8.48
N GLY A 97 -17.02 10.94 -8.44
CA GLY A 97 -17.33 11.66 -7.20
C GLY A 97 -16.15 11.92 -6.25
N ILE A 98 -14.91 11.55 -6.62
CA ILE A 98 -13.71 11.86 -5.83
C ILE A 98 -13.08 13.15 -6.37
N ASP A 99 -13.02 14.18 -5.52
CA ASP A 99 -12.25 15.39 -5.80
C ASP A 99 -10.75 15.11 -5.60
N LEU A 100 -10.05 14.79 -6.70
CA LEU A 100 -8.64 14.40 -6.70
C LEU A 100 -7.69 15.56 -6.36
N ASP A 101 -8.15 16.81 -6.49
CA ASP A 101 -7.34 18.00 -6.17
C ASP A 101 -7.43 18.35 -4.68
N ARG A 102 -8.58 18.07 -4.05
CA ARG A 102 -8.80 18.31 -2.62
C ARG A 102 -8.46 17.12 -1.73
N ILE A 103 -8.39 15.91 -2.27
CA ILE A 103 -8.08 14.73 -1.48
C ILE A 103 -6.63 14.79 -0.98
N ARG A 104 -6.45 14.67 0.33
CA ARG A 104 -5.12 14.53 0.93
C ARG A 104 -4.60 13.11 0.66
N PRO A 105 -3.50 12.94 -0.11
CA PRO A 105 -2.96 11.61 -0.35
C PRO A 105 -2.47 10.96 0.94
N VAL A 106 -2.62 9.64 1.03
CA VAL A 106 -1.98 8.87 2.09
C VAL A 106 -0.53 8.66 1.73
N ASP A 107 0.35 9.17 2.58
CA ASP A 107 1.78 9.05 2.45
C ASP A 107 2.21 7.61 2.77
N ILE A 108 2.66 6.90 1.74
CA ILE A 108 3.11 5.50 1.86
C ILE A 108 4.56 5.35 1.41
N GLY A 109 5.14 4.19 1.69
CA GLY A 109 6.45 3.76 1.19
C GLY A 109 6.36 2.40 0.49
N LEU A 110 7.47 1.96 -0.11
CA LEU A 110 7.58 0.61 -0.70
C LEU A 110 7.49 -0.49 0.36
N ASN A 111 8.37 -0.40 1.36
CA ASN A 111 8.45 -1.28 2.51
C ASN A 111 9.13 -0.53 3.67
N CYS A 112 9.02 -1.02 4.90
CA CYS A 112 9.59 -0.33 6.07
C CYS A 112 11.12 -0.20 6.02
N TYR A 113 11.81 -1.21 5.47
CA TYR A 113 13.28 -1.22 5.38
C TYR A 113 13.86 -0.16 4.43
N LEU A 114 13.10 0.26 3.42
CA LEU A 114 13.50 1.26 2.42
C LEU A 114 12.75 2.59 2.55
N CYS A 115 11.78 2.69 3.46
CA CYS A 115 10.99 3.91 3.62
C CYS A 115 11.77 4.94 4.42
N GLU A 116 11.97 6.13 3.84
CA GLU A 116 12.76 7.22 4.43
C GLU A 116 11.91 8.21 5.26
N ARG A 117 10.59 8.03 5.32
CA ARG A 117 9.70 8.97 6.05
C ARG A 117 9.96 8.89 7.57
N PRO A 118 10.38 9.97 8.25
CA PRO A 118 10.75 9.92 9.66
C PRO A 118 9.55 9.62 10.57
N ASP A 119 8.41 10.29 10.33
CA ASP A 119 7.25 10.27 11.23
C ASP A 119 6.15 9.30 10.79
N CYS A 120 6.47 8.00 10.69
CA CYS A 120 5.49 6.98 10.35
C CYS A 120 5.05 6.15 11.57
N SER A 121 3.81 6.34 12.01
CA SER A 121 3.21 5.60 13.14
C SER A 121 2.96 4.12 12.83
N ALA A 122 2.76 3.78 11.56
CA ALA A 122 2.54 2.39 11.11
C ALA A 122 3.85 1.66 10.74
N ARG A 123 5.01 2.20 11.11
CA ARG A 123 6.32 1.61 10.79
C ARG A 123 6.58 0.39 11.67
N ALA A 124 6.74 -0.77 11.04
CA ALA A 124 7.00 -2.04 11.72
C ALA A 124 8.50 -2.36 11.88
N HIS A 125 9.34 -1.89 10.96
CA HIS A 125 10.79 -2.17 10.97
C HIS A 125 11.63 -0.91 10.79
N ALA A 126 12.83 -0.91 11.36
CA ALA A 126 13.82 0.13 11.14
C ALA A 126 14.31 0.10 9.68
N PRO A 127 14.49 1.26 9.04
CA PRO A 127 15.10 1.40 7.73
C PRO A 127 16.58 0.99 7.78
N ILE A 128 17.04 0.30 6.75
CA ILE A 128 18.43 -0.18 6.65
C ILE A 128 19.37 0.92 6.14
N ASN A 129 18.82 1.93 5.48
CA ASN A 129 19.55 3.01 4.82
C ASN A 129 19.70 4.28 5.69
N ARG A 130 19.32 4.23 6.98
CA ARG A 130 19.43 5.36 7.91
C ARG A 130 19.99 4.94 9.25
N ARG A 131 20.70 5.85 9.92
CA ARG A 131 21.15 5.66 11.29
C ARG A 131 19.99 5.90 12.25
N LEU A 132 19.78 4.93 13.14
CA LEU A 132 18.77 5.02 14.17
C LEU A 132 19.21 6.03 15.23
N ARG A 133 18.39 7.05 15.46
CA ARG A 133 18.54 7.97 16.58
C ARG A 133 17.74 7.41 17.75
N VAL A 134 18.42 7.05 18.82
CA VAL A 134 17.79 6.63 20.08
C VAL A 134 17.98 7.75 21.09
N ASN A 135 16.88 8.34 21.55
CA ASN A 135 16.89 9.31 22.64
C ASN A 135 16.04 8.80 23.80
N GLU A 136 16.68 8.47 24.92
CA GLU A 136 16.03 7.95 26.12
C GLU A 136 15.00 8.92 26.75
N ARG A 137 15.08 10.21 26.41
CA ARG A 137 14.23 11.27 26.97
C ARG A 137 13.04 11.63 26.09
N GLU A 138 12.93 11.06 24.89
CA GLU A 138 11.86 11.34 23.94
C GLU A 138 10.94 10.12 23.79
N ARG A 139 9.63 10.36 23.73
CA ARG A 139 8.63 9.37 23.31
C ARG A 139 7.97 9.84 22.04
N SER A 140 8.38 9.28 20.90
CA SER A 140 7.79 9.55 19.59
C SER A 140 6.60 8.62 19.30
N LEU A 141 5.68 9.07 18.43
CA LEU A 141 4.61 8.21 17.89
C LEU A 141 5.14 7.19 16.88
N ALA A 142 6.23 7.51 16.18
CA ALA A 142 6.98 6.57 15.39
C ALA A 142 7.89 5.73 16.30
N ILE A 143 7.88 4.41 16.13
CA ILE A 143 8.70 3.47 16.92
C ILE A 143 10.21 3.71 16.69
N PHE A 144 10.57 4.23 15.52
CA PHE A 144 11.96 4.46 15.11
C PHE A 144 12.13 5.90 14.63
N SER A 145 13.08 6.62 15.22
CA SER A 145 13.55 7.94 14.78
C SER A 145 14.93 7.84 14.12
N PHE A 146 15.21 8.72 13.16
CA PHE A 146 16.47 8.71 12.39
C PHE A 146 17.15 10.07 12.45
N GLU A 147 18.45 10.09 12.21
CA GLU A 147 19.18 11.33 11.94
C GLU A 147 18.78 11.87 10.55
N GLU A 148 18.53 13.17 10.48
CA GLU A 148 18.43 13.91 9.22
C GLU A 148 19.86 14.28 8.80
N ASP A 149 20.30 13.80 7.62
CA ASP A 149 21.56 14.22 6.99
C ASP A 149 21.45 15.65 6.44
#